data_AF-A0A2V6JNN2-F1
#
_entry.id   AF-A0A2V6JNN2-F1
#
_cell.length_a   1.000
_cell.length_b   1.000
_cell.length_c   1.000
_cell.angle_alpha   90.00
_cell.angle_beta   90.00
_cell.angle_gamma   90.00
#
_symmetry.space_group_name_H-M   'P 1'
#
loop_
_entity.id
_entity.type
_entity.pdbx_description
1 polymer ?
#
loop_
_entity_poly.entity_id
_entity_poly.type
_entity_poly.pdbx_seq_one_letter_code
_entity_poly.pdbx_strand_id
1 'polypeptide(L)'
;MSNHESVGDAVSVPGKPTASPTNGLIRALGPVDATMIVIGSMIGSGIFITSAESARLSGAPGWLLLAWAIAGLLTITGALCCSELATMMPRAGGVYVFF
;
A
#
# COMPACT_ATOMS: atom_id res chain seq x y z
N MET A 1 56.95 -45.54 -13.57
CA MET A 1 57.42 -44.29 -14.19
C MET A 1 56.38 -43.85 -15.20
N SER A 2 55.98 -42.57 -15.15
CA SER A 2 55.23 -41.82 -16.18
C SER A 2 53.77 -42.26 -16.46
N ASN A 3 52.73 -41.43 -16.42
CA ASN A 3 52.66 -39.98 -16.47
C ASN A 3 51.45 -39.46 -15.69
N HIS A 4 51.73 -38.48 -14.83
CA HIS A 4 50.84 -37.39 -14.50
C HIS A 4 50.79 -36.45 -15.71
N GLU A 5 49.69 -36.42 -16.46
CA GLU A 5 49.38 -35.31 -17.37
C GLU A 5 47.89 -34.96 -17.31
N SER A 6 47.68 -33.75 -16.77
CA SER A 6 46.75 -32.75 -17.25
C SER A 6 45.27 -33.12 -17.42
N VAL A 7 44.51 -32.94 -16.35
CA VAL A 7 43.21 -32.23 -16.46
C VAL A 7 43.05 -31.35 -15.22
N GLY A 8 43.85 -30.30 -15.14
CA GLY A 8 43.43 -29.09 -14.44
C GLY A 8 42.72 -28.21 -15.44
N ASP A 9 41.44 -28.48 -15.74
CA ASP A 9 40.56 -27.63 -16.57
C ASP A 9 39.08 -28.02 -16.38
N ALA A 10 38.63 -27.98 -15.12
CA ALA A 10 37.21 -27.80 -14.82
C ALA A 10 37.06 -26.84 -13.65
N VAL A 11 37.73 -25.68 -13.75
CA VAL A 11 37.16 -24.46 -13.20
C VAL A 11 35.97 -24.07 -14.08
N SER A 12 34.93 -23.51 -13.44
CA SER A 12 33.67 -23.01 -14.03
C SER A 12 32.65 -24.12 -14.30
N VAL A 13 31.45 -24.09 -13.74
CA VAL A 13 30.58 -22.93 -13.53
C VAL A 13 29.74 -23.16 -12.26
N PRO A 14 29.63 -22.19 -11.33
CA PRO A 14 28.57 -22.23 -10.34
C PRO A 14 27.23 -22.17 -11.07
N GLY A 15 26.49 -23.28 -11.05
CA GLY A 15 25.16 -23.38 -11.62
C GLY A 15 24.26 -22.34 -10.99
N LYS A 16 24.07 -21.24 -11.73
CA LYS A 16 23.04 -20.19 -11.64
C LYS A 16 21.89 -20.58 -10.71
N PRO A 17 21.55 -19.75 -9.70
CA PRO A 17 20.32 -19.93 -8.93
C PRO A 17 19.18 -20.13 -9.92
N THR A 18 18.50 -21.27 -9.82
CA THR A 18 17.22 -21.54 -10.46
C THR A 18 16.25 -20.49 -9.95
N ALA A 19 16.21 -19.36 -10.65
CA ALA A 19 15.16 -18.38 -10.48
C ALA A 19 13.86 -19.09 -10.86
N SER A 20 13.12 -19.53 -9.84
CA SER A 20 11.71 -19.88 -9.94
C SER A 20 11.04 -18.85 -10.85
N PRO A 21 10.12 -19.25 -11.76
CA PRO A 21 9.32 -18.28 -12.48
C PRO A 21 8.57 -17.48 -11.41
N THR A 22 9.09 -16.30 -11.10
CA THR A 22 8.38 -15.36 -10.26
C THR A 22 7.30 -14.87 -11.19
N ASN A 23 6.12 -15.52 -11.13
CA ASN A 23 4.86 -14.92 -11.54
C ASN A 23 4.63 -13.69 -10.66
N GLY A 24 5.46 -12.67 -10.88
CA GLY A 24 5.44 -11.42 -10.15
C GLY A 24 4.27 -10.61 -10.68
N LEU A 25 3.50 -10.03 -9.78
CA LEU A 25 2.49 -9.06 -10.17
C LEU A 25 3.15 -7.96 -10.99
N ILE A 26 2.57 -7.68 -12.17
CA ILE A 26 2.99 -6.55 -12.99
C ILE A 26 2.67 -5.28 -12.19
N ARG A 27 3.67 -4.41 -12.02
CA ARG A 27 3.53 -3.10 -11.38
C ARG A 27 2.82 -2.16 -12.36
N ALA A 28 1.52 -2.38 -12.56
CA ALA A 28 0.69 -1.64 -13.50
C ALA A 28 -0.10 -0.50 -12.83
N LEU A 29 -0.23 -0.50 -11.50
CA LEU A 29 -0.97 0.55 -10.80
C LEU A 29 -0.19 1.87 -10.85
N GLY A 30 -0.76 2.85 -11.54
CA GLY A 30 -0.32 4.23 -11.50
C GLY A 30 -0.89 5.01 -10.31
N PRO A 31 -0.53 6.29 -10.17
CA PRO A 31 -1.08 7.17 -9.14
C PRO A 31 -2.61 7.32 -9.26
N VAL A 32 -3.12 7.38 -10.50
CA VAL A 32 -4.57 7.51 -10.75
C VAL A 32 -5.32 6.24 -10.32
N ASP A 33 -4.81 5.06 -10.67
CA ASP A 33 -5.43 3.78 -10.26
C ASP A 33 -5.41 3.63 -8.74
N ALA A 34 -4.29 3.99 -8.11
CA ALA A 34 -4.16 3.96 -6.65
C ALA A 34 -5.17 4.91 -5.98
N THR A 35 -5.31 6.15 -6.46
CA THR A 35 -6.28 7.11 -5.91
C THR A 35 -7.71 6.63 -6.12
N MET A 36 -8.05 6.07 -7.28
CA MET A 36 -9.40 5.55 -7.55
C MET A 36 -9.77 4.39 -6.63
N ILE A 37 -8.83 3.49 -6.35
CA ILE A 37 -9.05 2.41 -5.38
C ILE A 37 -9.30 2.98 -3.98
N VAL A 38 -8.52 3.97 -3.55
CA VAL A 38 -8.70 4.63 -2.25
C VAL A 38 -10.07 5.30 -2.17
N ILE A 39 -10.45 6.08 -3.19
CA ILE A 39 -11.77 6.74 -3.27
C ILE A 39 -12.90 5.69 -3.19
N GLY A 40 -12.79 4.61 -3.96
CA GLY A 40 -13.77 3.52 -3.96
C GLY A 40 -13.89 2.80 -2.62
N SER A 41 -12.80 2.72 -1.84
CA SER A 41 -12.81 2.14 -0.50
C SER A 41 -13.39 3.07 0.57
N MET A 42 -13.31 4.39 0.37
CA MET A 42 -13.76 5.40 1.34
C MET A 42 -15.25 5.73 1.20
N ILE A 43 -15.78 5.72 -0.03
CA ILE A 43 -17.20 6.00 -0.29
C ILE A 43 -18.03 4.73 0.00
N GLY A 44 -18.65 4.68 1.17
CA GLY A 44 -19.52 3.58 1.60
C GLY A 44 -20.88 4.04 2.15
N SER A 45 -21.56 3.15 2.87
CA SER A 45 -22.86 3.43 3.52
C SER A 45 -22.79 4.51 4.61
N GLY A 46 -21.59 4.89 5.05
CA GLY A 46 -21.36 5.90 6.08
C GLY A 46 -21.97 7.27 5.76
N ILE A 47 -22.08 7.65 4.49
CA ILE A 47 -22.73 8.91 4.11
C ILE A 47 -24.23 8.90 4.45
N PHE A 48 -24.92 7.78 4.26
CA PHE A 48 -26.35 7.68 4.56
C PHE A 48 -26.62 7.63 6.07
N ILE A 49 -25.77 6.90 6.82
CA ILE A 49 -25.87 6.82 8.28
C ILE A 49 -25.53 8.16 8.94
N THR A 50 -24.45 8.82 8.49
CA THR A 50 -24.08 10.12 9.05
C THR A 50 -25.15 11.15 8.75
N SER A 51 -25.70 11.21 7.52
CA SER A 51 -26.79 12.14 7.18
C SER A 51 -28.06 11.90 7.99
N ALA A 52 -28.42 10.63 8.26
CA ALA A 52 -29.58 10.30 9.09
C ALA A 52 -29.40 10.79 10.55
N GLU A 53 -28.21 10.60 11.12
CA GLU A 53 -27.91 11.07 12.48
C GLU A 53 -27.79 12.60 12.55
N SER A 54 -27.22 13.20 11.50
CA SER A 54 -27.14 14.64 11.30
C SER A 54 -28.52 15.29 11.31
N ALA A 55 -29.49 14.70 10.60
CA ALA A 55 -30.84 15.23 10.51
C ALA A 55 -31.56 15.24 11.87
N ARG A 56 -31.18 14.35 12.79
CA ARG A 56 -31.74 14.27 14.14
C ARG A 56 -31.05 15.20 15.14
N LEU A 57 -29.75 15.45 14.97
CA LEU A 57 -28.94 16.30 15.85
C LEU A 57 -28.94 17.78 15.45
N SER A 58 -29.27 18.09 14.19
CA SER A 58 -29.14 19.45 13.64
C SER A 58 -30.32 20.34 14.02
N GLY A 59 -30.19 21.03 15.15
CA GLY A 59 -30.90 22.30 15.35
C GLY A 59 -30.51 23.37 14.31
N ALA A 60 -29.35 23.21 13.64
CA ALA A 60 -28.94 24.02 12.48
C ALA A 60 -27.89 23.28 11.60
N PRO A 61 -27.99 23.34 10.25
CA PRO A 61 -27.08 22.64 9.32
C PRO A 61 -25.63 23.13 9.35
N GLY A 62 -25.35 24.30 9.93
CA GLY A 62 -23.98 24.85 10.01
C GLY A 62 -23.03 24.06 10.91
N TRP A 63 -23.53 23.51 12.03
CA TRP A 63 -22.70 22.71 12.96
C TRP A 63 -22.25 21.39 12.34
N LEU A 64 -23.09 20.82 11.47
CA LEU A 64 -22.77 19.59 10.77
C LEU A 64 -21.61 19.77 9.80
N LEU A 65 -21.65 20.84 8.99
CA LEU A 65 -20.59 21.15 8.04
C LEU A 65 -19.26 21.40 8.75
N LEU A 66 -19.29 22.06 9.92
CA LEU A 66 -18.10 22.28 10.74
C LEU A 66 -17.53 20.96 11.28
N ALA A 67 -18.38 20.07 11.79
CA ALA A 67 -17.95 18.74 12.24
C ALA A 67 -17.35 17.91 11.11
N TRP A 68 -17.95 17.96 9.91
CA TRP A 68 -17.42 17.32 8.70
C TRP A 68 -16.06 17.88 8.29
N ALA A 69 -15.89 19.20 8.36
CA ALA A 69 -14.62 19.85 8.06
C ALA A 69 -13.52 19.44 9.05
N ILE A 70 -13.82 19.39 10.36
CA ILE A 70 -12.87 18.95 11.39
C ILE A 70 -12.52 17.47 11.20
N ALA A 71 -13.51 16.62 10.96
CA ALA A 71 -13.29 15.19 10.69
C ALA A 71 -12.39 15.00 9.46
N GLY A 72 -12.66 15.71 8.36
CA GLY A 72 -11.82 15.68 7.16
C GLY A 72 -10.37 16.13 7.44
N LEU A 73 -10.18 17.18 8.23
CA LEU A 73 -8.85 17.65 8.60
C LEU A 73 -8.07 16.62 9.43
N LEU A 74 -8.74 15.97 10.38
CA LEU A 74 -8.14 14.89 11.17
C LEU A 74 -7.78 13.69 10.29
N THR A 75 -8.65 13.31 9.35
CA THR A 75 -8.37 12.23 8.38
C THR A 75 -7.16 12.55 7.50
N ILE A 76 -7.05 13.77 6.98
CA ILE A 76 -5.88 14.18 6.17
C ILE A 76 -4.60 14.11 6.99
N THR A 77 -4.64 14.57 8.24
CA THR A 77 -3.48 14.53 9.14
C THR A 77 -3.03 13.08 9.39
N GLY A 78 -3.98 12.16 9.62
CA GLY A 78 -3.70 10.73 9.73
C GLY A 78 -3.14 10.13 8.43
N ALA A 79 -3.71 10.50 7.28
CA ALA A 79 -3.25 10.04 5.97
C ALA A 79 -1.81 10.48 5.67
N LEU A 80 -1.42 11.70 6.07
CA LEU A 80 -0.05 12.20 5.93
C LEU A 80 0.93 11.39 6.77
N CYS A 81 0.61 11.13 8.04
CA CYS A 81 1.41 10.27 8.91
C CYS A 81 1.57 8.85 8.31
N CYS A 82 0.47 8.26 7.83
CA CYS A 82 0.51 6.96 7.14
C CYS A 82 1.33 7.01 5.84
N SER A 83 1.31 8.14 5.11
CA SER A 83 2.08 8.30 3.88
C SER A 83 3.58 8.37 4.14
N GLU A 84 4.01 9.08 5.19
CA GLU A 84 5.41 9.18 5.59
C GLU A 84 5.95 7.79 5.94
N LEU A 85 5.20 7.05 6.75
CA LEU A 85 5.45 5.65 7.05
C LEU A 85 5.54 4.79 5.78
N ALA A 86 4.55 4.88 4.88
CA ALA A 86 4.51 4.10 3.64
C ALA A 86 5.70 4.37 2.70
N THR A 87 6.27 5.59 2.72
CA THR A 87 7.48 5.92 1.95
C THR A 87 8.76 5.34 2.58
N MET A 88 8.84 5.24 3.92
CA MET A 88 10.01 4.67 4.59
C MET A 88 10.10 3.13 4.43
N MET A 89 8.97 2.44 4.32
CA MET A 89 8.94 0.97 4.17
C MET A 89 8.09 0.52 2.96
N PRO A 90 8.66 0.57 1.73
CA PRO A 90 7.94 0.27 0.49
C PRO A 90 7.83 -1.25 0.23
N ARG A 91 7.24 -1.98 1.20
CA ARG A 91 6.89 -3.40 1.09
C ARG A 91 5.36 -3.51 1.07
N ALA A 92 4.83 -4.36 0.19
CA ALA A 92 3.39 -4.60 0.13
C ALA A 92 2.94 -5.41 1.36
N GLY A 93 2.37 -4.75 2.36
CA GLY A 93 1.81 -5.43 3.55
C GLY A 93 1.01 -4.56 4.53
N GLY A 94 0.90 -3.23 4.31
CA GLY A 94 0.09 -2.36 5.15
C GLY A 94 0.57 -2.36 6.61
N VAL A 95 -0.36 -2.30 7.57
CA VAL A 95 -0.07 -2.29 9.02
C VAL A 95 0.78 -3.50 9.46
N TYR A 96 0.76 -4.59 8.68
CA TYR A 96 1.50 -5.83 8.94
C TYR A 96 3.02 -5.73 8.72
N VAL A 97 3.51 -4.62 8.14
CA VAL A 97 4.96 -4.35 7.97
C VAL A 97 5.46 -3.31 8.98
N PHE A 98 4.54 -2.57 9.61
CA PHE A 98 4.87 -1.56 10.62
C PHE A 98 4.95 -2.11 12.04
N PHE A 99 4.60 -3.38 12.23
CA PHE A 99 4.71 -4.16 13.48
C PHE A 99 5.57 -5.40 13.23
#